data_AF-A0A9D5UI61-F1
#
_entry.id   AF-A0A9D5UI61-F1
#
_cell.length_a   1.000
_cell.length_b   1.000
_cell.length_c   1.000
_cell.angle_alpha   90.00
_cell.angle_beta   90.00
_cell.angle_gamma   90.00
#
_symmetry.space_group_name_H-M   'P 1'
#
loop_
_entity.id
_entity.type
_entity.pdbx_description
1 polymer ?
#
loop_
_entity_poly.entity_id
_entity_poly.type
_entity_poly.pdbx_seq_one_letter_code
_entity_poly.pdbx_strand_id
1 'polypeptide(L)'
;MNDFVSQFKSVTEIPVAWGELDALNHVNNAVYFRYFETARIETCTKVGVLNLNKVDVMGPVLADTYAKYKRPVTFPDTLIVGVSVSKIESDRFSMDYPRFAPLLG
;
A
#
# COMPACT_ATOMS: atom_id res chain seq x y z
N MET A 1 3.38 -5.72 -17.15
CA MET A 1 2.99 -4.63 -16.24
C MET A 1 1.51 -4.29 -16.39
N ASN A 2 1.03 -4.04 -17.61
CA ASN A 2 -0.38 -3.76 -17.91
C ASN A 2 -1.36 -4.83 -17.41
N ASP A 3 -1.01 -6.12 -17.56
CA ASP A 3 -1.86 -7.23 -17.09
C ASP A 3 -1.98 -7.32 -15.57
N PHE A 4 -1.04 -6.70 -14.83
CA PHE A 4 -1.08 -6.66 -13.37
C PHE A 4 -1.93 -5.48 -12.90
N VAL A 5 -1.69 -4.29 -13.45
CA VAL A 5 -2.44 -3.07 -13.10
C VAL A 5 -3.93 -3.25 -13.39
N SER A 6 -4.28 -3.94 -14.48
CA SER A 6 -5.68 -4.20 -14.86
C SER A 6 -6.45 -5.09 -13.87
N GLN A 7 -5.77 -5.80 -12.96
CA GLN A 7 -6.39 -6.65 -11.95
C GLN A 7 -6.87 -5.88 -10.71
N PHE A 8 -6.42 -4.62 -10.53
CA PHE A 8 -6.72 -3.82 -9.35
C PHE A 8 -7.55 -2.61 -9.71
N LYS A 9 -8.57 -2.32 -8.90
CA LYS A 9 -9.38 -1.11 -9.05
C LYS A 9 -8.60 0.15 -8.67
N SER A 10 -7.60 0.02 -7.82
CA SER A 10 -6.73 1.11 -7.39
C SER A 10 -5.29 0.61 -7.33
N VAL A 11 -4.41 1.42 -7.90
CA VAL A 11 -2.96 1.20 -7.92
C VAL A 11 -2.31 2.52 -7.54
N THR A 12 -1.32 2.45 -6.66
CA THR A 12 -0.53 3.58 -6.20
C THR A 12 0.94 3.34 -6.56
N GLU A 13 1.57 4.34 -7.16
CA GLU A 13 3.00 4.36 -7.44
C GLU A 13 3.72 5.13 -6.34
N ILE A 14 4.73 4.51 -5.71
CA ILE A 14 5.44 5.08 -4.57
C ILE A 14 6.95 5.03 -4.84
N PRO A 15 7.61 6.15 -5.13
CA PRO A 15 9.06 6.18 -5.26
C PRO A 15 9.71 5.94 -3.89
N VAL A 16 10.72 5.06 -3.86
CA VAL A 16 11.50 4.82 -2.65
C VAL A 16 12.35 6.06 -2.35
N ALA A 17 12.31 6.54 -1.12
CA ALA A 17 13.20 7.58 -0.64
C ALA A 17 14.52 6.98 -0.16
N TRP A 18 15.63 7.64 -0.45
CA TRP A 18 16.96 7.17 -0.04
C TRP A 18 17.07 6.94 1.48
N GLY A 19 16.41 7.76 2.29
CA GLY A 19 16.39 7.64 3.76
C GLY A 19 15.57 6.48 4.32
N GLU A 20 14.88 5.71 3.48
CA GLU A 20 14.09 4.54 3.89
C GLU A 20 14.91 3.24 3.89
N LEU A 21 16.15 3.30 3.41
CA LEU A 21 17.09 2.19 3.45
C LEU A 21 17.63 1.98 4.86
N ASP A 22 17.79 0.72 5.26
CA ASP A 22 18.50 0.35 6.48
C ASP A 22 20.00 0.12 6.22
N ALA A 23 20.72 -0.30 7.26
CA ALA A 23 22.16 -0.57 7.20
C ALA A 23 22.55 -1.67 6.20
N LEU A 24 21.61 -2.50 5.74
CA LEU A 24 21.80 -3.52 4.72
C LEU A 24 21.47 -3.01 3.32
N ASN A 25 21.25 -1.70 3.15
CA ASN A 25 21.02 -1.01 1.89
C ASN A 25 19.76 -1.47 1.14
N HIS A 26 18.75 -1.96 1.87
CA HIS A 26 17.42 -2.25 1.36
C HIS A 26 16.38 -1.49 2.18
N VAL A 27 15.18 -1.29 1.64
CA VAL A 27 14.09 -0.65 2.37
C VAL A 27 13.82 -1.42 3.66
N ASN A 28 13.81 -0.68 4.78
CA ASN A 28 13.53 -1.25 6.08
C ASN A 28 12.12 -1.88 6.11
N ASN A 29 12.00 -3.04 6.76
CA ASN A 29 10.75 -3.80 6.81
C ASN A 29 9.56 -2.99 7.37
N ALA A 30 9.78 -2.11 8.36
CA ALA A 30 8.71 -1.30 8.94
C ALA A 30 8.15 -0.24 7.95
N VAL A 31 8.95 0.20 6.99
CA VAL A 31 8.55 1.22 6.00
C VAL A 31 7.46 0.68 5.06
N TYR A 32 7.42 -0.63 4.80
CA TYR A 32 6.39 -1.23 3.95
C TYR A 32 4.97 -0.95 4.47
N PHE A 33 4.77 -0.84 5.79
CA PHE A 33 3.47 -0.49 6.36
C PHE A 33 3.03 0.93 6.02
N ARG A 34 3.98 1.86 5.80
CA ARG A 34 3.70 3.22 5.31
C ARG A 34 3.30 3.22 3.83
N TYR A 35 3.89 2.34 3.03
CA TYR A 35 3.46 2.17 1.63
C TYR A 35 2.05 1.61 1.54
N PHE A 36 1.72 0.59 2.34
CA PHE A 36 0.35 0.06 2.43
C PHE A 36 -0.65 1.10 2.93
N GLU A 37 -0.26 1.90 3.91
CA GLU A 37 -1.06 3.01 4.43
C GLU A 37 -1.36 4.04 3.34
N THR A 38 -0.34 4.48 2.60
CA THR A 38 -0.50 5.43 1.50
C THR A 38 -1.49 4.89 0.45
N ALA A 39 -1.28 3.65 -0.01
CA ALA A 39 -2.16 3.04 -1.01
C ALA A 39 -3.60 2.84 -0.49
N ARG A 40 -3.76 2.51 0.80
CA ARG A 40 -5.06 2.39 1.46
C ARG A 40 -5.79 3.73 1.50
N ILE A 41 -5.12 4.79 1.97
CA ILE A 41 -5.73 6.12 2.07
C ILE A 41 -6.15 6.62 0.69
N GLU A 42 -5.30 6.47 -0.33
CA GLU A 42 -5.65 6.84 -1.69
C GLU A 42 -6.86 6.06 -2.21
N THR A 43 -6.88 4.75 -2.01
CA THR A 43 -7.99 3.89 -2.43
C THR A 43 -9.29 4.25 -1.71
N CYS A 44 -9.27 4.35 -0.38
CA CYS A 44 -10.42 4.72 0.43
C CYS A 44 -10.97 6.11 0.06
N THR A 45 -10.08 7.06 -0.26
CA THR A 45 -10.47 8.39 -0.72
C THR A 45 -11.14 8.32 -2.10
N LYS A 46 -10.56 7.58 -3.05
CA LYS A 46 -11.11 7.38 -4.39
C LYS A 46 -12.50 6.75 -4.39
N VAL A 47 -12.75 5.78 -3.49
CA VAL A 47 -14.06 5.11 -3.39
C VAL A 47 -15.05 5.82 -2.46
N GLY A 48 -14.67 6.96 -1.87
CA GLY A 48 -15.54 7.76 -0.99
C GLY A 48 -15.74 7.20 0.42
N VAL A 49 -14.94 6.22 0.84
CA VAL A 49 -14.94 5.67 2.22
C VAL A 49 -14.28 6.65 3.19
N LEU A 50 -13.29 7.41 2.73
CA LEU A 50 -12.59 8.41 3.52
C LEU A 50 -12.68 9.77 2.84
N ASN A 51 -12.92 10.82 3.62
CA ASN A 51 -12.87 12.20 3.14
C ASN A 51 -11.78 12.95 3.90
N LEU A 52 -10.63 13.18 3.26
CA LEU A 52 -9.50 13.87 3.90
C LEU A 52 -9.76 15.35 4.19
N ASN A 53 -10.75 15.97 3.53
CA ASN A 53 -11.09 17.38 3.70
C ASN A 53 -12.13 17.62 4.81
N LYS A 54 -12.68 16.54 5.37
CA LYS A 54 -13.59 16.61 6.52
C LYS A 54 -12.98 15.80 7.64
N VAL A 55 -12.87 16.40 8.82
CA VAL A 55 -12.63 15.64 10.04
C VAL A 55 -13.95 14.96 10.38
N ASP A 56 -14.28 13.89 9.65
CA ASP A 56 -15.36 13.01 10.06
C ASP A 56 -14.91 12.25 11.31
N VAL A 57 -15.77 12.22 12.33
CA VAL A 57 -15.45 11.61 13.63
C VAL A 57 -15.37 10.07 13.53
N MET A 58 -15.85 9.48 12.43
CA MET A 58 -15.97 8.04 12.24
C MET A 58 -15.25 7.60 10.95
N GLY A 59 -14.05 7.05 11.10
CA GLY A 59 -13.25 6.48 10.02
C GLY A 59 -12.72 5.08 10.39
N PRO A 60 -12.30 4.27 9.40
CA PRO A 60 -11.80 2.93 9.67
C PRO A 60 -10.50 2.99 10.48
N VAL A 61 -10.41 2.16 11.52
CA VAL A 61 -9.21 1.99 12.35
C VAL A 61 -8.51 0.69 11.95
N LEU A 62 -7.17 0.73 11.85
CA LEU A 62 -6.38 -0.46 11.56
C LEU A 62 -6.37 -1.39 12.79
N ALA A 63 -7.06 -2.53 12.69
CA ALA A 63 -7.10 -3.53 13.74
C ALA A 63 -5.84 -4.42 13.76
N ASP A 64 -5.44 -4.93 12.59
CA ASP A 64 -4.26 -5.76 12.41
C ASP A 64 -3.60 -5.53 11.04
N THR A 65 -2.35 -5.96 10.91
CA THR A 65 -1.63 -5.94 9.64
C THR A 65 -0.58 -7.04 9.60
N TYR A 66 -0.38 -7.60 8.41
CA TYR A 66 0.59 -8.67 8.16
C TYR A 66 1.30 -8.42 6.83
N ALA A 67 2.61 -8.62 6.82
CA ALA A 67 3.43 -8.47 5.64
C ALA A 67 4.41 -9.63 5.50
N LYS A 68 4.53 -10.18 4.29
CA LYS A 68 5.53 -11.18 3.94
C LYS A 68 6.53 -10.58 2.94
N TYR A 69 7.78 -10.46 3.36
CA TYR A 69 8.86 -9.89 2.55
C TYR A 69 9.45 -10.97 1.65
N LYS A 70 9.23 -10.85 0.34
CA LYS A 70 9.65 -11.87 -0.66
C LYS A 70 10.91 -11.48 -1.43
N ARG A 71 11.07 -10.19 -1.73
CA ARG A 71 12.21 -9.64 -2.47
C ARG A 71 12.57 -8.30 -1.85
N PRO A 72 13.87 -7.99 -1.65
CA PRO A 72 14.28 -6.66 -1.24
C PRO A 72 13.95 -5.61 -2.31
N VAL A 73 13.78 -4.38 -1.85
CA VAL A 73 13.56 -3.17 -2.66
C VAL A 73 14.67 -2.19 -2.29
N THR A 74 15.20 -1.46 -3.26
CA THR A 74 16.30 -0.53 -3.08
C THR A 74 15.99 0.84 -3.66
N PHE A 75 16.72 1.87 -3.27
CA PHE A 75 16.71 3.13 -4.01
C PHE A 75 17.44 2.95 -5.36
N PRO A 76 16.97 3.54 -6.48
CA PRO A 76 15.82 4.44 -6.65
C PRO A 76 14.57 3.73 -7.21
N ASP A 77 14.25 2.51 -6.74
CA ASP A 77 13.07 1.79 -7.23
C ASP A 77 11.78 2.59 -7.01
N THR A 78 10.79 2.38 -7.88
CA THR A 78 9.41 2.84 -7.64
C THR A 78 8.50 1.64 -7.44
N LEU A 79 7.78 1.60 -6.33
CA LEU A 79 6.87 0.52 -5.98
C LEU A 79 5.52 0.73 -6.63
N ILE A 80 5.00 -0.30 -7.29
CA ILE A 80 3.59 -0.36 -7.72
C ILE A 80 2.81 -1.16 -6.69
N VAL A 81 1.90 -0.52 -5.95
CA VAL A 81 1.07 -1.15 -4.93
C VAL A 81 -0.38 -1.24 -5.42
N GLY A 82 -0.80 -2.46 -5.77
CA GLY A 82 -2.20 -2.75 -6.08
C GLY A 82 -3.00 -2.98 -4.80
N VAL A 83 -4.24 -2.47 -4.76
CA VAL A 83 -5.13 -2.62 -3.61
C VAL A 83 -6.39 -3.38 -4.01
N SER A 84 -6.73 -4.40 -3.22
CA SER A 84 -7.98 -5.15 -3.33
C SER A 84 -8.63 -5.37 -1.97
N VAL A 85 -9.96 -5.41 -1.92
CA VAL A 85 -10.70 -5.79 -0.72
C VAL A 85 -11.03 -7.28 -0.83
N SER A 86 -10.48 -8.08 0.08
CA SER A 86 -10.61 -9.54 0.05
C SER A 86 -11.83 -10.04 0.83
N LYS A 87 -12.24 -9.29 1.86
CA LYS A 87 -13.38 -9.64 2.71
C LYS A 87 -14.10 -8.38 3.20
N ILE A 88 -15.42 -8.41 3.22
CA ILE A 88 -16.28 -7.38 3.81
C ILE A 88 -17.24 -8.07 4.77
N GLU A 89 -17.28 -7.60 6.01
CA GLU A 89 -18.18 -8.05 7.06
C GLU A 89 -18.93 -6.82 7.62
N SER A 90 -19.79 -7.02 8.62
CA SER A 90 -20.67 -5.96 9.13
C SER A 90 -19.92 -4.78 9.77
N ASP A 91 -18.76 -5.03 10.37
CA ASP A 91 -17.99 -4.06 11.16
C ASP A 91 -16.52 -3.94 10.76
N ARG A 92 -16.09 -4.72 9.76
CA ARG A 92 -14.69 -4.78 9.32
C ARG A 92 -14.59 -5.18 7.86
N PHE A 93 -13.46 -4.84 7.26
CA PHE A 93 -13.08 -5.31 5.94
C PHE A 93 -11.58 -5.58 5.91
N SER A 94 -11.17 -6.54 5.10
CA SER A 94 -9.77 -6.91 4.91
C SER A 94 -9.29 -6.39 3.56
N MET A 95 -8.12 -5.77 3.57
CA MET A 95 -7.46 -5.26 2.36
C MET A 95 -6.18 -6.03 2.11
N ASP A 96 -6.04 -6.49 0.88
CA ASP A 96 -4.85 -7.18 0.42
C ASP A 96 -4.04 -6.26 -0.49
N TYR A 97 -2.73 -6.42 -0.42
CA TYR A 97 -1.74 -5.67 -1.20
C TYR A 97 -0.85 -6.66 -1.97
N PRO A 98 -1.39 -7.35 -2.97
CA PRO A 98 -0.85 -8.63 -3.44
C PRO A 98 0.43 -8.55 -4.27
N ARG A 99 0.92 -7.36 -4.64
CA ARG A 99 2.21 -7.25 -5.32
C ARG A 99 2.83 -5.88 -5.14
N PHE A 100 4.12 -5.92 -4.83
CA PHE A 100 5.08 -4.85 -5.02
C PHE A 100 5.96 -5.25 -6.20
N ALA A 101 5.92 -4.47 -7.28
CA ALA A 101 6.95 -4.56 -8.30
C ALA A 101 7.79 -3.28 -8.21
N PRO A 102 9.11 -3.38 -7.97
CA PRO A 102 9.99 -2.29 -8.32
C PRO A 102 9.91 -2.08 -9.84
N LEU A 103 9.56 -0.87 -10.25
CA LEU A 103 9.82 -0.34 -11.59
C LEU A 103 11.34 -0.19 -11.70
N LEU A 104 12.03 -1.27 -12.05
CA LEU A 104 13.40 -1.41 -12.58
C LEU A 104 13.69 -2.94 -12.54
N GLY A 105 14.01 -3.61 -13.64
CA GLY A 105 15.05 -3.23 -14.59
C GLY A 105 16.36 -3.80 -14.06
#